data_AF-A0A5N6QYB3-F1
#
_entry.id   AF-A0A5N6QYB3-F1
#
_cell.length_a   1.000
_cell.length_b   1.000
_cell.length_c   1.000
_cell.angle_alpha   90.00
_cell.angle_beta   90.00
_cell.angle_gamma   90.00
#
_symmetry.space_group_name_H-M   'P 1'
#
loop_
_entity.id
_entity.type
_entity.pdbx_description
1 polymer ?
#
loop_
_entity_poly.entity_id
_entity_poly.type
_entity_poly.pdbx_seq_one_letter_code
_entity_poly.pdbx_strand_id
1 'polypeptide(L)'
;MSSIHVGGQVHQFCAGEKSHPQTTEIYSMLDEMIRKLRLAGYTPNIACQVSFGSDGREGNTDGMEEIEQALFCHSEKLAVCSGLISTRPGSPLYIFKNLRICQDCHSAIKMVSDIYNREIVVRDRNRFHCFKQGFCSCSDYW
;
A
#
# COMPACT_ATOMS: atom_id res chain seq x y z
N MET A 1 8.89 3.34 -5.01
CA MET A 1 8.61 4.75 -4.76
C MET A 1 7.24 5.08 -5.30
N SER A 2 6.40 5.68 -4.47
CA SER A 2 5.05 6.09 -4.84
C SER A 2 4.87 7.55 -4.49
N SER A 3 3.99 8.25 -5.20
CA SER A 3 3.59 9.60 -4.84
C SER A 3 2.08 9.75 -4.84
N ILE A 4 1.59 10.72 -4.08
CA ILE A 4 0.17 11.09 -4.01
C ILE A 4 0.03 12.60 -4.19
N HIS A 5 -1.03 13.02 -4.86
CA HIS A 5 -1.38 14.43 -4.98
C HIS A 5 -2.44 14.80 -3.94
N VAL A 6 -2.09 15.66 -2.98
CA VAL A 6 -3.00 16.13 -1.93
C VAL A 6 -2.77 17.62 -1.68
N GLY A 7 -3.86 18.39 -1.59
CA GLY A 7 -3.78 19.82 -1.26
C GLY A 7 -2.94 20.65 -2.24
N GLY A 8 -2.89 20.26 -3.52
CA GLY A 8 -2.07 20.94 -4.54
C GLY A 8 -0.58 20.57 -4.51
N GLN A 9 -0.15 19.69 -3.60
CA GLN A 9 1.24 19.27 -3.45
C GLN A 9 1.41 17.79 -3.79
N VAL A 10 2.61 17.42 -4.24
CA VAL A 10 2.99 16.03 -4.49
C VAL A 10 3.84 15.55 -3.32
N HIS A 11 3.35 14.52 -2.64
CA HIS A 11 4.05 13.86 -1.54
C HIS A 11 4.63 12.54 -2.04
N GLN A 12 5.92 12.31 -1.79
CA GLN A 12 6.65 11.15 -2.28
C GLN A 12 7.06 10.24 -1.12
N PHE A 13 6.99 8.93 -1.35
CA PHE A 13 7.29 7.91 -0.36
C PHE A 13 8.21 6.84 -0.95
N CYS A 14 9.28 6.52 -0.23
CA CYS A 14 10.05 5.31 -0.42
C CYS A 14 9.73 4.30 0.69
N ALA A 15 9.92 3.01 0.39
CA ALA A 15 9.63 1.97 1.38
C ALA A 15 10.58 2.12 2.57
N GLY A 16 10.02 2.09 3.79
CA GLY A 16 10.80 2.24 5.03
C GLY A 16 11.35 3.65 5.32
N GLU A 17 11.06 4.65 4.47
CA GLU A 17 11.58 5.99 4.63
C GLU A 17 10.78 6.79 5.68
N LYS A 18 11.49 7.53 6.54
CA LYS A 18 10.93 8.33 7.65
C LYS A 18 11.20 9.84 7.53
N SER A 19 11.50 10.31 6.32
CA SER A 19 11.85 11.72 6.04
C SER A 19 10.64 12.66 5.94
N HIS A 20 9.42 12.11 5.88
CA HIS A 20 8.22 12.91 5.71
C HIS A 20 7.85 13.67 6.99
N PRO A 21 7.44 14.96 6.93
CA PRO A 21 7.08 15.73 8.13
C PRO A 21 5.97 15.09 8.99
N GLN A 22 5.04 14.39 8.33
CA GLN A 22 3.93 13.66 8.97
C GLN A 22 4.21 12.15 9.14
N THR A 23 5.48 11.74 9.24
CA THR A 23 5.84 10.31 9.32
C THR A 23 5.12 9.62 10.48
N THR A 24 5.10 10.22 11.66
CA THR A 24 4.47 9.61 12.86
C THR A 24 2.98 9.31 12.62
N GLU A 25 2.24 10.26 12.06
CA GLU A 25 0.81 10.10 11.76
C GLU A 25 0.58 9.06 10.66
N ILE A 26 1.43 9.05 9.63
CA ILE A 26 1.35 8.08 8.53
C ILE A 26 1.56 6.66 9.03
N TYR A 27 2.55 6.44 9.89
CA TYR A 27 2.82 5.11 10.45
C TYR A 27 1.75 4.68 11.45
N SER A 28 1.21 5.60 12.25
CA SER A 28 0.05 5.30 13.11
C SER A 28 -1.19 4.89 12.30
N MET A 29 -1.47 5.60 11.18
CA MET A 29 -2.52 5.21 10.24
C MET A 29 -2.22 3.89 9.54
N LEU A 30 -0.95 3.61 9.23
CA LEU A 30 -0.54 2.32 8.67
C LEU A 30 -0.89 1.18 9.63
N ASP A 31 -0.55 1.30 10.91
CA ASP A 31 -0.85 0.28 11.93
C ASP A 31 -2.37 0.06 12.07
N GLU A 32 -3.16 1.14 12.08
CA GLU A 32 -4.62 1.05 12.08
C GLU A 32 -5.14 0.33 10.84
N MET A 33 -4.64 0.71 9.66
CA MET A 33 -5.04 0.15 8.38
C MET A 33 -4.71 -1.34 8.30
N ILE A 34 -3.50 -1.74 8.72
CA ILE A 34 -3.09 -3.16 8.75
C ILE A 34 -3.95 -3.96 9.72
N ARG A 35 -4.25 -3.41 10.90
CA ARG A 35 -5.14 -4.08 11.86
C ARG A 35 -6.54 -4.31 11.27
N LYS A 36 -7.13 -3.30 10.62
CA LYS A 36 -8.44 -3.44 9.96
C LYS A 36 -8.40 -4.43 8.80
N LEU A 37 -7.34 -4.41 7.99
CA LEU A 37 -7.13 -5.37 6.92
C LEU A 37 -7.09 -6.80 7.44
N ARG A 38 -6.30 -7.07 8.50
CA ARG A 38 -6.22 -8.40 9.14
C ARG A 38 -7.58 -8.86 9.67
N LEU A 39 -8.34 -7.97 10.32
CA LEU A 39 -9.70 -8.29 10.79
C LEU A 39 -10.67 -8.62 9.65
N ALA A 40 -10.45 -8.05 8.46
CA ALA A 40 -11.20 -8.33 7.25
C ALA A 40 -10.66 -9.55 6.45
N GLY A 41 -9.64 -10.25 6.94
CA GLY A 41 -9.10 -11.47 6.33
C GLY A 41 -7.92 -11.26 5.38
N TYR A 42 -7.27 -10.09 5.39
CA TYR A 42 -6.05 -9.87 4.62
C TYR A 42 -4.89 -10.72 5.17
N THR A 43 -4.22 -11.45 4.28
CA THR A 43 -2.98 -12.17 4.56
C THR A 43 -1.88 -11.67 3.64
N PRO A 44 -0.76 -11.14 4.18
CA PRO A 44 0.35 -10.67 3.35
C PRO A 44 0.94 -11.78 2.49
N ASN A 45 1.26 -11.47 1.23
CA ASN A 45 1.90 -12.42 0.33
C ASN A 45 3.43 -12.43 0.51
N ILE A 46 3.88 -13.13 1.55
CA ILE A 46 5.29 -13.25 1.96
C ILE A 46 6.15 -13.92 0.86
N ALA A 47 5.58 -14.84 0.08
CA ALA A 47 6.30 -15.60 -0.96
C ALA A 47 6.87 -14.72 -2.09
N CYS A 48 6.26 -13.57 -2.35
CA CYS A 48 6.65 -12.69 -3.45
C CYS A 48 7.92 -11.87 -3.15
N GLN A 49 8.23 -11.60 -1.87
CA GLN A 49 9.40 -10.80 -1.50
C GLN A 49 10.70 -11.65 -1.49
N VAL A 50 10.59 -12.94 -1.17
CA VAL A 50 11.71 -13.89 -1.13
C VAL A 50 12.37 -14.06 -2.50
N SER A 51 11.63 -13.86 -3.59
CA SER A 51 12.11 -14.07 -4.96
C SER A 51 12.92 -12.90 -5.54
N PHE A 52 12.92 -11.72 -4.91
CA PHE A 52 13.48 -10.49 -5.51
C PHE A 52 14.63 -9.83 -4.74
N GLY A 53 15.07 -10.35 -3.59
CA GLY A 53 16.11 -9.63 -2.83
C GLY A 53 16.73 -10.30 -1.62
N SER A 54 16.49 -11.59 -1.37
CA SER A 54 17.23 -12.29 -0.32
C SER A 54 17.98 -13.45 -0.95
N ASP A 55 19.31 -13.34 -0.98
CA ASP A 55 20.20 -14.46 -1.26
C ASP A 55 19.80 -15.65 -0.38
N GLY A 56 19.18 -16.66 -0.98
CA GLY A 56 19.25 -18.07 -0.58
C GLY A 56 18.96 -18.46 0.87
N ARG A 57 18.33 -17.63 1.70
CA ARG A 57 17.98 -18.02 3.08
C ARG A 57 16.62 -18.70 3.09
N GLU A 58 16.67 -19.97 2.71
CA GLU A 58 15.62 -20.95 2.97
C GLU A 58 15.25 -20.94 4.47
N GLY A 59 13.96 -20.81 4.75
CA GLY A 59 13.33 -21.55 5.86
C GLY A 59 13.64 -21.15 7.30
N ASN A 60 13.75 -19.86 7.65
CA ASN A 60 13.77 -19.43 9.05
C ASN A 60 12.51 -18.61 9.38
N THR A 61 11.71 -19.08 10.35
CA THR A 61 10.52 -18.40 10.89
C THR A 61 10.81 -16.97 11.35
N ASP A 62 12.05 -16.70 11.79
CA ASP A 62 12.54 -15.40 12.25
C ASP A 62 12.56 -14.32 11.14
N GLY A 63 12.74 -14.72 9.87
CA GLY A 63 12.76 -13.78 8.74
C GLY A 63 11.38 -13.45 8.16
N MET A 64 10.33 -14.20 8.52
CA MET A 64 8.98 -13.96 7.98
C MET A 64 8.37 -12.68 8.54
N GLU A 65 8.59 -12.38 9.82
CA GLU A 65 8.10 -11.13 10.44
C GLU A 65 8.76 -9.90 9.83
N GLU A 66 10.07 -9.97 9.53
CA GLU A 66 10.80 -8.89 8.85
C GLU A 66 10.28 -8.66 7.42
N ILE A 67 10.02 -9.73 6.66
CA ILE A 67 9.42 -9.68 5.32
C ILE A 67 7.99 -9.11 5.38
N GLU A 68 7.19 -9.54 6.36
CA GLU A 68 5.84 -9.03 6.58
C GLU A 68 5.87 -7.53 6.87
N GLN A 69 6.76 -7.09 7.76
CA GLN A 69 6.95 -5.69 8.11
C GLN A 69 7.38 -4.85 6.90
N ALA A 70 8.29 -5.38 6.07
CA ALA A 70 8.70 -4.74 4.83
C ALA A 70 7.54 -4.60 3.83
N LEU A 71 6.69 -5.62 3.70
CA LEU A 71 5.47 -5.55 2.87
C LEU A 71 4.50 -4.48 3.37
N PHE A 72 4.32 -4.34 4.69
CA PHE A 72 3.49 -3.27 5.26
C PHE A 72 4.05 -1.88 4.95
N CYS A 73 5.38 -1.75 4.90
CA CYS A 73 6.05 -0.48 4.66
C CYS A 73 6.26 -0.15 3.17
N HIS A 74 5.60 -0.86 2.25
CA HIS A 74 5.61 -0.51 0.83
C HIS A 74 5.09 0.91 0.59
N SER A 75 5.76 1.63 -0.31
CA SER A 75 5.49 3.04 -0.63
C SER A 75 4.03 3.32 -1.02
N GLU A 76 3.34 2.36 -1.62
CA GLU A 76 1.94 2.41 -2.01
C GLU A 76 1.02 2.52 -0.79
N LYS A 77 1.27 1.70 0.24
CA LYS A 77 0.49 1.70 1.48
C LYS A 77 0.70 3.02 2.23
N LEU A 78 1.94 3.50 2.31
CA LEU A 78 2.26 4.81 2.89
C LEU A 78 1.55 5.96 2.16
N ALA A 79 1.53 5.94 0.83
CA ALA A 79 0.82 6.93 0.03
C ALA A 79 -0.70 6.91 0.30
N VAL A 80 -1.30 5.72 0.41
CA VAL A 80 -2.71 5.57 0.79
C VAL A 80 -2.96 6.13 2.19
N CYS A 81 -2.14 5.77 3.18
CA CYS A 81 -2.26 6.28 4.55
C CYS A 81 -2.20 7.81 4.60
N SER A 82 -1.23 8.40 3.90
CA SER A 82 -1.12 9.87 3.77
C SER A 82 -2.40 10.47 3.16
N GLY A 83 -2.93 9.85 2.10
CA GLY A 83 -4.19 10.27 1.50
C GLY A 83 -5.39 10.16 2.44
N LEU A 84 -5.49 9.09 3.23
CA LEU A 84 -6.58 8.89 4.20
C LEU A 84 -6.55 9.94 5.32
N ILE A 85 -5.37 10.35 5.78
CA ILE A 85 -5.20 11.38 6.81
C ILE A 85 -5.51 12.77 6.24
N SER A 86 -5.00 13.07 5.05
CA SER A 86 -4.96 14.44 4.53
C SER A 86 -6.18 14.81 3.67
N THR A 87 -7.13 13.89 3.47
CA THR A 87 -8.33 14.13 2.65
C THR A 87 -9.63 13.79 3.38
N ARG A 88 -10.73 14.39 2.94
CA ARG A 88 -12.04 14.19 3.56
C ARG A 88 -12.56 12.76 3.33
N PRO A 89 -13.33 12.20 4.29
CA PRO A 89 -14.05 10.95 4.08
C PRO A 89 -14.79 10.89 2.73
N GLY A 90 -14.60 9.80 1.98
CA GLY A 90 -15.23 9.57 0.67
C GLY A 90 -14.57 10.24 -0.54
N SER A 91 -13.62 11.18 -0.36
CA SER A 91 -12.93 11.78 -1.51
C SER A 91 -11.94 10.81 -2.16
N PRO A 92 -11.79 10.81 -3.50
CA PRO A 92 -10.88 9.90 -4.18
C PRO A 92 -9.41 10.18 -3.85
N LEU A 93 -8.59 9.13 -3.89
CA LEU A 93 -7.15 9.21 -3.73
C LEU A 93 -6.46 8.91 -5.07
N TYR A 94 -5.49 9.73 -5.47
CA TYR A 94 -4.75 9.57 -6.73
C TYR A 94 -3.27 9.31 -6.46
N ILE A 95 -2.83 8.08 -6.73
CA ILE A 95 -1.48 7.61 -6.43
C ILE A 95 -0.75 7.27 -7.73
N PHE A 96 0.51 7.66 -7.80
CA PHE A 96 1.40 7.37 -8.92
C PHE A 96 2.54 6.48 -8.45
N LYS A 97 2.73 5.35 -9.12
CA LYS A 97 3.81 4.39 -8.87
C LYS A 97 4.73 4.35 -10.08
N ASN A 98 6.04 4.32 -9.83
CA ASN A 98 7.06 4.26 -10.89
C ASN A 98 7.34 2.84 -11.42
N LEU A 99 6.94 1.82 -10.66
CA LEU A 99 7.01 0.39 -10.99
C LEU A 99 5.61 -0.19 -11.19
N ARG A 100 5.53 -1.44 -11.64
CA ARG A 100 4.29 -2.23 -11.58
C ARG A 100 3.88 -2.41 -10.12
N ILE A 101 2.59 -2.29 -9.80
CA ILE A 101 2.11 -2.57 -8.44
C ILE A 101 2.33 -4.05 -8.12
N CYS A 102 2.82 -4.38 -6.92
CA CYS A 102 2.93 -5.78 -6.53
C CYS A 102 1.56 -6.36 -6.15
N GLN A 103 1.42 -7.67 -6.24
CA GLN A 103 0.17 -8.37 -5.93
C GLN A 103 -0.32 -8.08 -4.50
N ASP A 104 0.61 -8.01 -3.54
CA ASP A 104 0.30 -7.72 -2.14
C ASP A 104 -0.32 -6.31 -1.94
N CYS A 105 0.31 -5.28 -2.52
CA CYS A 105 -0.23 -3.93 -2.51
C CYS A 105 -1.56 -3.85 -3.25
N HIS A 106 -1.71 -4.53 -4.39
CA HIS A 106 -2.95 -4.56 -5.14
C HIS A 106 -4.11 -5.11 -4.28
N SER A 107 -3.91 -6.27 -3.65
CA SER A 107 -4.90 -6.89 -2.76
C SER A 107 -5.21 -6.02 -1.54
N ALA A 108 -4.18 -5.44 -0.91
CA ALA A 108 -4.36 -4.56 0.23
C ALA A 108 -5.20 -3.31 -0.14
N ILE A 109 -4.86 -2.61 -1.22
CA ILE A 109 -5.57 -1.40 -1.66
C ILE A 109 -7.01 -1.72 -2.05
N LYS A 110 -7.23 -2.87 -2.69
CA LYS A 110 -8.57 -3.38 -2.98
C LYS A 110 -9.43 -3.45 -1.72
N MET A 111 -8.93 -4.09 -0.67
CA MET A 111 -9.64 -4.17 0.61
C MET A 111 -9.77 -2.81 1.31
N VAL A 112 -8.75 -1.95 1.25
CA VAL A 112 -8.82 -0.59 1.82
C VAL A 112 -9.94 0.21 1.16
N SER A 113 -10.15 0.06 -0.15
CA SER A 113 -11.23 0.77 -0.86
C SER A 113 -12.62 0.48 -0.29
N ASP A 114 -12.82 -0.75 0.20
CA ASP A 114 -14.06 -1.18 0.85
C ASP A 114 -14.12 -0.70 2.30
N ILE A 115 -13.10 -1.04 3.10
CA ILE A 115 -13.03 -0.74 4.55
C ILE A 115 -13.17 0.76 4.85
N TYR A 116 -12.54 1.61 4.05
CA TYR A 116 -12.54 3.06 4.24
C TYR A 116 -13.54 3.79 3.35
N ASN A 117 -14.33 3.05 2.57
CA ASN A 117 -15.26 3.57 1.56
C ASN A 117 -14.58 4.67 0.71
N ARG A 118 -13.48 4.29 0.06
CA ARG A 118 -12.64 5.18 -0.75
C ARG A 118 -12.48 4.66 -2.16
N GLU A 119 -12.69 5.54 -3.13
CA GLU A 119 -12.18 5.32 -4.48
C GLU A 119 -10.68 5.63 -4.50
N ILE A 120 -9.86 4.66 -4.89
CA ILE A 120 -8.41 4.81 -4.95
C ILE A 120 -7.98 4.52 -6.38
N VAL A 121 -7.35 5.49 -7.03
CA VAL A 121 -6.82 5.35 -8.38
C VAL A 121 -5.30 5.28 -8.30
N VAL A 122 -4.74 4.15 -8.73
CA VAL A 122 -3.29 3.96 -8.80
C VAL A 122 -2.88 3.89 -10.27
N ARG A 123 -2.06 4.85 -10.71
CA ARG A 123 -1.36 4.75 -11.98
C ARG A 123 -0.01 4.11 -11.73
N ASP A 124 0.22 2.93 -12.28
CA ASP A 124 1.51 2.26 -12.23
C ASP A 124 2.22 2.35 -13.59
N ARG A 125 3.33 1.62 -13.78
CA ARG A 125 4.07 1.64 -15.07
C ARG A 125 3.24 1.11 -16.25
N ASN A 126 2.30 0.21 -16.01
CA ASN A 126 1.61 -0.55 -17.04
C ASN A 126 0.22 -0.01 -17.33
N ARG A 127 -0.53 0.41 -16.30
CA ARG A 127 -1.95 0.75 -16.41
C ARG A 127 -2.45 1.61 -15.25
N PHE A 128 -3.73 1.96 -15.33
CA PHE A 128 -4.49 2.51 -14.22
C PHE A 128 -5.27 1.38 -13.53
N HIS A 129 -5.26 1.42 -12.22
CA HIS A 129 -6.05 0.57 -11.33
C HIS A 129 -7.04 1.47 -10.60
N CYS A 130 -8.33 1.25 -10.80
CA CYS A 130 -9.37 1.95 -10.06
C CYS A 130 -9.95 0.97 -9.04
N PHE A 131 -9.66 1.21 -7.76
CA PHE A 131 -10.14 0.43 -6.65
C PHE A 131 -11.38 1.07 -6.04
N LYS A 132 -12.47 0.31 -5.93
CA LYS A 132 -13.74 0.77 -5.37
C LYS A 132 -14.53 -0.41 -4.83
N GLN A 133 -15.05 -0.27 -3.61
CA GLN A 133 -15.92 -1.29 -2.97
C GLN A 133 -15.33 -2.71 -3.01
N GLY A 134 -14.01 -2.84 -2.83
CA GLY A 134 -13.37 -4.15 -2.82
C GLY A 134 -13.09 -4.75 -4.19
N PHE A 135 -13.24 -3.98 -5.27
CA PHE A 135 -12.92 -4.40 -6.64
C PHE A 135 -11.87 -3.51 -7.27
N CYS A 136 -11.11 -4.06 -8.22
CA CYS A 136 -10.22 -3.31 -9.08
C CYS A 136 -10.66 -3.41 -10.54
N SER A 137 -10.61 -2.30 -11.27
CA SER A 137 -10.91 -2.26 -12.70
C SER A 137 -10.03 -3.17 -13.56
N CYS A 138 -8.86 -3.60 -13.07
CA CYS A 138 -7.95 -4.47 -13.82
C CYS A 138 -8.30 -5.97 -13.71
N SER A 139 -9.36 -6.35 -12.99
CA SER A 139 -9.76 -7.76 -12.77
C SER A 139 -8.64 -8.62 -12.15
N ASP A 140 -7.94 -8.05 -11.16
CA ASP A 140 -6.84 -8.70 -10.43
C ASP A 140 -5.64 -9.09 -11.32
N TYR A 141 -5.31 -8.31 -12.35
CA TYR A 141 -4.10 -8.50 -13.19
C TYR A 141 -2.85 -7.75 -12.69
N TRP A 142 -2.94 -7.01 -11.57
CA TRP A 142 -1.93 -6.17 -10.88
C TRP A 142 -0.77 -5.68 -11.75
#